data_AF-A0A956B4W9-F1
#
_entry.id   AF-A0A956B4W9-F1
#
_cell.length_a   1.000
_cell.length_b   1.000
_cell.length_c   1.000
_cell.angle_alpha   90.00
_cell.angle_beta   90.00
_cell.angle_gamma   90.00
#
_symmetry.space_group_name_H-M   'P 1'
#
loop_
_entity.id
_entity.type
_entity.pdbx_description
1 polymer ?
#
loop_
_entity_poly.entity_id
_entity_poly.type
_entity_poly.pdbx_seq_one_letter_code
_entity_poly.pdbx_strand_id
1 'polypeptide(L)'
;MSSAAEIPQRDEALKSLVTRFKEAPGSGAFVELAAALLARGHASESLRIAEHGLQLVPGSADGRVERAAALLALGRPRVAYVELLRALAIHPNHKRGMRLLGRAIVDAGAPGRAAALLAKRSWRQAAAPAGGSFQDRPHIDE
;
A
#
# COMPACT_ATOMS: atom_id res chain seq x y z
N MET A 1 3.06 28.13 18.61
CA MET A 1 2.34 26.83 18.55
C MET A 1 1.38 26.89 17.37
N SER A 2 1.21 25.77 16.66
CA SER A 2 0.49 25.57 15.37
C SER A 2 1.37 25.58 14.11
N SER A 3 2.07 24.46 13.87
CA SER A 3 2.48 24.04 12.53
C SER A 3 1.70 22.76 12.22
N ALA A 4 0.42 22.93 11.89
CA ALA A 4 -0.43 21.83 11.47
C ALA A 4 -0.40 21.80 9.94
N ALA A 5 0.45 20.92 9.38
CA ALA A 5 0.18 20.10 8.18
C ALA A 5 -0.73 20.76 7.12
N GLU A 6 -0.38 21.97 6.72
CA GLU A 6 -1.17 22.74 5.77
C GLU A 6 -0.65 22.33 4.40
N ILE A 7 -1.52 21.66 3.62
CA ILE A 7 -1.27 21.39 2.19
C ILE A 7 -0.68 22.67 1.61
N PRO A 8 0.49 22.63 0.92
CA PRO A 8 1.13 23.85 0.45
C PRO A 8 0.12 24.70 -0.30
N GLN A 9 -0.36 25.79 0.31
CA GLN A 9 -1.51 26.52 -0.25
C GLN A 9 -1.17 27.19 -1.59
N ARG A 10 0.09 27.12 -2.03
CA ARG A 10 0.57 27.61 -3.31
C ARG A 10 0.49 26.59 -4.44
N ASP A 11 0.15 25.34 -4.16
CA ASP A 11 0.05 24.31 -5.18
C ASP A 11 -1.38 24.19 -5.72
N GLU A 12 -1.62 24.87 -6.84
CA GLU A 12 -2.94 24.90 -7.47
C GLU A 12 -3.42 23.51 -7.93
N ALA A 13 -2.48 22.62 -8.31
CA ALA A 13 -2.82 21.25 -8.65
C ALA A 13 -3.31 20.47 -7.43
N LEU A 14 -2.68 20.64 -6.26
CA LEU A 14 -3.19 20.03 -5.02
C LEU A 14 -4.55 20.59 -4.62
N LYS A 15 -4.80 21.90 -4.78
CA LYS A 15 -6.13 22.46 -4.50
C LYS A 15 -7.20 21.83 -5.38
N SER A 16 -6.95 21.72 -6.68
CA SER A 16 -7.88 21.08 -7.61
C SER A 16 -8.19 19.64 -7.20
N LEU A 17 -7.15 18.86 -6.84
CA LEU A 17 -7.30 17.48 -6.37
C LEU A 17 -8.06 17.38 -5.03
N VAL A 18 -7.83 18.32 -4.11
CA VAL A 18 -8.60 18.40 -2.86
C VAL A 18 -10.06 18.68 -3.13
N THR A 19 -10.38 19.61 -4.03
CA THR A 19 -11.76 19.92 -4.41
C THR A 19 -12.43 18.69 -5.00
N ARG A 20 -11.79 17.99 -5.95
CA ARG A 20 -12.31 16.75 -6.52
C ARG A 20 -12.57 15.68 -5.47
N PHE A 21 -11.64 15.50 -4.52
CA PHE A 21 -11.83 14.53 -3.45
C PHE A 21 -12.99 14.92 -2.51
N LYS A 22 -13.20 16.21 -2.26
CA LYS A 22 -14.34 16.69 -1.46
C LYS A 22 -15.69 16.52 -2.17
N GLU A 23 -15.73 16.78 -3.47
CA GLU A 23 -16.93 16.65 -4.30
C GLU A 23 -17.34 15.18 -4.48
N ALA A 24 -16.38 14.29 -4.64
CA ALA A 24 -16.62 12.86 -4.78
C ALA A 24 -15.68 12.02 -3.89
N PRO A 25 -15.93 11.94 -2.57
CA PRO A 25 -15.07 11.23 -1.62
C PRO A 25 -14.96 9.72 -1.88
N GLY A 26 -16.01 9.12 -2.47
CA GLY A 26 -16.02 7.71 -2.88
C GLY A 26 -15.42 7.44 -4.26
N SER A 27 -14.84 8.43 -4.92
CA SER A 27 -14.18 8.28 -6.22
C SER A 27 -12.69 7.91 -6.06
N GLY A 28 -12.03 7.56 -7.17
CA GLY A 28 -10.58 7.35 -7.21
C GLY A 28 -9.74 8.62 -6.99
N ALA A 29 -10.33 9.80 -6.84
CA ALA A 29 -9.62 11.08 -6.74
C ALA A 29 -8.62 11.16 -5.57
N PHE A 30 -8.86 10.40 -4.49
CA PHE A 30 -7.93 10.34 -3.35
C PHE A 30 -6.58 9.71 -3.73
N VAL A 31 -6.54 8.82 -4.73
CA VAL A 31 -5.32 8.17 -5.21
C VAL A 31 -4.39 9.23 -5.81
N GLU A 32 -4.94 10.07 -6.70
CA GLU A 32 -4.21 11.17 -7.33
C GLU A 32 -3.73 12.19 -6.28
N LEU A 33 -4.58 12.55 -5.33
CA LEU A 33 -4.21 13.47 -4.25
C LEU A 33 -3.11 12.89 -3.35
N ALA A 34 -3.22 11.62 -2.93
CA ALA A 34 -2.21 10.96 -2.11
C ALA A 34 -0.87 10.86 -2.84
N ALA A 35 -0.89 10.51 -4.14
CA ALA A 35 0.30 10.45 -4.97
C ALA A 35 0.97 11.83 -5.10
N ALA A 36 0.18 12.87 -5.36
CA ALA A 36 0.66 14.24 -5.53
C ALA A 36 1.26 14.82 -4.24
N LEU A 37 0.68 14.51 -3.08
CA LEU A 37 1.22 14.87 -1.76
C LEU A 37 2.56 14.16 -1.50
N LEU A 38 2.64 12.86 -1.80
CA LEU A 38 3.86 12.10 -1.61
C LEU A 38 5.01 12.60 -2.47
N ALA A 39 4.73 12.94 -3.73
CA ALA A 39 5.72 13.50 -4.67
C ALA A 39 6.34 14.83 -4.18
N ARG A 40 5.64 15.54 -3.30
CA ARG A 40 6.08 16.81 -2.68
C ARG A 40 6.68 16.63 -1.28
N GLY A 41 6.87 15.39 -0.83
CA GLY A 41 7.43 15.09 0.48
C GLY A 41 6.42 15.13 1.63
N HIS A 42 5.14 15.37 1.36
CA HIS A 42 4.06 15.38 2.36
C HIS A 42 3.56 13.97 2.65
N ALA A 43 4.45 13.11 3.15
CA ALA A 43 4.17 11.69 3.35
C ALA A 43 3.09 11.44 4.44
N SER A 44 3.06 12.26 5.48
CA SER A 44 2.05 12.17 6.56
C SER A 44 0.65 12.50 6.05
N GLU A 45 0.51 13.58 5.28
CA GLU A 45 -0.74 13.99 4.66
C GLU A 45 -1.19 12.99 3.61
N SER A 46 -0.26 12.49 2.78
CA SER A 46 -0.52 11.42 1.81
C SER A 46 -1.11 10.18 2.49
N LEU A 47 -0.51 9.74 3.60
CA LEU A 47 -1.01 8.61 4.39
C LEU A 47 -2.44 8.85 4.87
N ARG A 48 -2.72 10.03 5.45
CA ARG A 48 -4.06 10.38 5.96
C ARG A 48 -5.11 10.39 4.84
N ILE A 49 -4.78 10.96 3.68
CA ILE A 49 -5.69 10.98 2.53
C ILE A 49 -5.94 9.57 2.00
N ALA A 50 -4.90 8.75 1.87
CA ALA A 50 -5.03 7.38 1.41
C ALA A 50 -5.87 6.53 2.40
N GLU A 51 -5.71 6.72 3.70
CA GLU A 51 -6.52 6.05 4.72
C GLU A 51 -7.99 6.45 4.68
N HIS A 52 -8.28 7.75 4.56
CA HIS A 52 -9.65 8.23 4.43
C HIS A 52 -10.30 7.72 3.14
N GLY A 53 -9.58 7.78 2.01
CA GLY A 53 -10.07 7.25 0.74
C GLY A 53 -10.33 5.75 0.78
N LEU A 54 -9.49 4.97 1.48
CA LEU A 54 -9.70 3.52 1.64
C LEU A 54 -10.81 3.16 2.62
N GLN A 55 -11.20 4.04 3.55
CA GLN A 55 -12.42 3.85 4.35
C GLN A 55 -13.67 3.94 3.46
N LEU A 56 -13.65 4.81 2.45
CA LEU A 56 -14.75 5.03 1.53
C LEU A 56 -14.74 4.06 0.34
N VAL A 57 -13.54 3.66 -0.11
CA VAL A 57 -13.31 2.75 -1.24
C VAL A 57 -12.35 1.61 -0.83
N PRO A 58 -12.81 0.63 -0.01
CA PRO A 58 -11.94 -0.40 0.58
C PRO A 58 -11.26 -1.34 -0.42
N GLY A 59 -11.84 -1.45 -1.63
CA GLY A 59 -11.37 -2.31 -2.71
C GLY A 59 -10.33 -1.66 -3.64
N SER A 60 -9.93 -0.41 -3.42
CA SER A 60 -8.99 0.28 -4.30
C SER A 60 -7.56 -0.28 -4.16
N ALA A 61 -7.10 -1.05 -5.16
CA ALA A 61 -5.73 -1.54 -5.22
C ALA A 61 -4.72 -0.39 -5.30
N ASP A 62 -5.00 0.60 -6.15
CA ASP A 62 -4.15 1.79 -6.32
C ASP A 62 -4.08 2.61 -5.02
N GLY A 63 -5.21 2.76 -4.32
CA GLY A 63 -5.25 3.42 -3.01
C GLY A 63 -4.40 2.72 -1.95
N ARG A 64 -4.39 1.38 -1.93
CA ARG A 64 -3.49 0.60 -1.07
C ARG A 64 -2.02 0.77 -1.45
N VAL A 65 -1.73 0.89 -2.74
CA VAL A 65 -0.37 1.20 -3.23
C VAL A 65 0.09 2.58 -2.77
N GLU A 66 -0.76 3.62 -2.85
CA GLU A 66 -0.40 4.95 -2.35
C GLU A 66 -0.19 4.96 -0.83
N ARG A 67 -1.07 4.30 -0.08
CA ARG A 67 -0.91 4.14 1.37
C ARG A 67 0.43 3.49 1.71
N ALA A 68 0.78 2.41 1.01
CA ALA A 68 2.05 1.74 1.22
C ALA A 68 3.25 2.59 0.83
N ALA A 69 3.15 3.36 -0.25
CA ALA A 69 4.20 4.29 -0.67
C ALA A 69 4.46 5.37 0.41
N ALA A 70 3.39 5.93 0.99
CA ALA A 70 3.48 6.86 2.10
C ALA A 70 4.09 6.21 3.36
N LEU A 71 3.69 4.98 3.70
CA LEU A 71 4.29 4.22 4.80
C LEU A 71 5.79 3.96 4.62
N LEU A 72 6.24 3.69 3.39
CA LEU A 72 7.67 3.55 3.10
C LEU A 72 8.43 4.86 3.28
N ALA A 73 7.87 5.98 2.84
CA ALA A 73 8.46 7.30 3.04
C ALA A 73 8.54 7.69 4.53
N LEU A 74 7.61 7.20 5.35
CA LEU A 74 7.59 7.39 6.81
C LEU A 74 8.44 6.34 7.57
N GLY A 75 9.22 5.50 6.89
CA GLY A 75 10.08 4.50 7.54
C GLY A 75 9.30 3.35 8.20
N ARG A 76 8.11 3.02 7.70
CA ARG A 76 7.25 1.92 8.21
C ARG A 76 7.15 0.75 7.20
N PRO A 77 8.27 0.13 6.79
CA PRO A 77 8.30 -0.83 5.68
C PRO A 77 7.54 -2.13 5.97
N ARG A 78 7.48 -2.58 7.23
CA ARG A 78 6.72 -3.78 7.62
C ARG A 78 5.22 -3.63 7.39
N VAL A 79 4.66 -2.45 7.67
CA VAL A 79 3.24 -2.17 7.44
C VAL A 79 2.97 -2.01 5.94
N ALA A 80 3.86 -1.29 5.24
CA ALA A 80 3.77 -1.12 3.79
C ALA A 80 3.76 -2.48 3.07
N TYR A 81 4.61 -3.41 3.49
CA TYR A 81 4.68 -4.77 2.95
C TYR A 81 3.30 -5.47 3.00
N VAL A 82 2.61 -5.44 4.14
CA VAL A 82 1.29 -6.08 4.29
C VAL A 82 0.25 -5.41 3.38
N GLU A 83 0.28 -4.08 3.27
CA GLU A 83 -0.63 -3.34 2.37
C GLU A 83 -0.36 -3.64 0.89
N LEU A 84 0.91 -3.78 0.49
CA LEU A 84 1.29 -4.12 -0.89
C LEU A 84 0.88 -5.55 -1.25
N LEU A 85 0.98 -6.49 -0.30
CA LEU A 85 0.39 -7.81 -0.48
C LEU A 85 -1.11 -7.70 -0.76
N ARG A 86 -1.86 -6.95 0.06
CA ARG A 86 -3.31 -6.78 -0.15
C ARG A 86 -3.62 -6.14 -1.51
N ALA A 87 -2.88 -5.11 -1.91
CA ALA A 87 -3.04 -4.49 -3.22
C ALA A 87 -2.82 -5.49 -4.36
N LEU A 88 -1.74 -6.28 -4.31
CA LEU A 88 -1.40 -7.28 -5.31
C LEU A 88 -2.29 -8.52 -5.28
N ALA A 89 -3.05 -8.75 -4.21
CA ALA A 89 -4.10 -9.78 -4.21
C ALA A 89 -5.30 -9.35 -5.07
N ILE A 90 -5.57 -8.05 -5.15
CA ILE A 90 -6.65 -7.47 -5.96
C ILE A 90 -6.18 -7.29 -7.41
N HIS A 91 -4.98 -6.74 -7.59
CA HIS A 91 -4.39 -6.51 -8.91
C HIS A 91 -2.97 -7.09 -8.99
N PRO A 92 -2.82 -8.38 -9.35
CA PRO A 92 -1.52 -9.09 -9.33
C PRO A 92 -0.44 -8.47 -10.21
N ASN A 93 -0.83 -7.86 -11.34
CA ASN A 93 0.09 -7.28 -12.32
C ASN A 93 0.35 -5.78 -12.09
N HIS A 94 0.04 -5.26 -10.90
CA HIS A 94 0.26 -3.85 -10.58
C HIS A 94 1.76 -3.53 -10.48
N LYS A 95 2.35 -3.06 -11.59
CA LYS A 95 3.79 -2.77 -11.75
C LYS A 95 4.39 -1.94 -10.61
N ARG A 96 3.74 -0.83 -10.23
CA ARG A 96 4.20 0.01 -9.11
C ARG A 96 4.12 -0.72 -7.76
N GLY A 97 3.04 -1.45 -7.50
CA GLY A 97 2.89 -2.27 -6.29
C GLY A 97 4.00 -3.31 -6.16
N MET A 98 4.33 -4.03 -7.24
CA MET A 98 5.44 -5.02 -7.23
C MET A 98 6.80 -4.37 -6.92
N ARG A 99 7.09 -3.22 -7.53
CA ARG A 99 8.33 -2.47 -7.29
C ARG A 99 8.43 -1.98 -5.84
N LEU A 100 7.34 -1.43 -5.29
CA LEU A 100 7.30 -1.01 -3.89
C LEU A 100 7.37 -2.18 -2.93
N LEU A 101 6.86 -3.36 -3.30
CA LEU A 101 7.00 -4.57 -2.49
C LEU A 101 8.46 -4.99 -2.38
N GLY A 102 9.20 -4.99 -3.48
CA GLY A 102 10.65 -5.24 -3.47
C GLY A 102 11.38 -4.27 -2.53
N ARG A 103 11.07 -2.96 -2.64
CA ARG A 103 11.61 -1.95 -1.73
C ARG A 103 11.24 -2.23 -0.27
N ALA A 104 9.98 -2.54 0.02
CA ALA A 104 9.53 -2.82 1.38
C ALA A 104 10.25 -4.02 2.01
N ILE A 105 10.60 -5.03 1.22
CA ILE A 105 11.36 -6.21 1.67
C ILE A 105 12.78 -5.81 2.06
N VAL A 106 13.45 -5.03 1.21
CA VAL A 106 14.80 -4.51 1.47
C VAL A 106 14.80 -3.62 2.71
N ASP A 107 13.92 -2.62 2.76
CA ASP A 107 13.85 -1.63 3.84
C ASP A 107 13.43 -2.26 5.19
N ALA A 108 12.68 -3.37 5.18
CA ALA A 108 12.30 -4.08 6.40
C ALA A 108 13.44 -4.90 7.04
N GLY A 109 14.58 -5.05 6.35
CA GLY A 109 15.77 -5.76 6.85
C GLY A 109 15.54 -7.24 7.18
N ALA A 110 14.44 -7.83 6.71
CA ALA A 110 14.05 -9.20 7.03
C ALA A 110 13.73 -9.99 5.74
N PRO A 111 14.74 -10.24 4.89
CA PRO A 111 14.54 -11.03 3.67
C PRO A 111 13.94 -12.40 3.97
N GLY A 112 14.31 -13.04 5.09
CA GLY A 112 13.84 -14.38 5.47
C GLY A 112 12.35 -14.46 5.83
N ARG A 113 11.81 -13.52 6.63
CA ARG A 113 10.38 -13.55 7.03
C ARG A 113 9.44 -13.07 5.92
N ALA A 114 9.88 -12.12 5.09
CA ALA A 114 9.12 -11.69 3.94
C ALA A 114 9.08 -12.77 2.84
N ALA A 115 10.21 -13.43 2.57
CA ALA A 115 10.26 -14.59 1.67
C ALA A 115 9.40 -15.75 2.18
N ALA A 116 9.42 -16.06 3.48
CA ALA A 116 8.58 -17.10 4.07
C ALA A 116 7.08 -16.78 3.94
N LEU A 117 6.67 -15.52 4.06
CA LEU A 117 5.27 -15.11 3.92
C LEU A 117 4.82 -15.03 2.45
N LEU A 118 5.70 -14.63 1.53
CA LEU A 118 5.47 -14.73 0.08
C LEU A 118 5.35 -16.17 -0.36
N ALA A 119 6.23 -17.05 0.13
CA ALA A 119 6.12 -18.49 -0.08
C ALA A 119 4.78 -19.01 0.45
N LYS A 120 4.40 -18.70 1.70
CA LYS A 120 3.10 -19.13 2.26
C LYS A 120 1.90 -18.65 1.45
N ARG A 121 2.00 -17.50 0.79
CA ARG A 121 0.95 -16.96 -0.09
C ARG A 121 0.97 -17.59 -1.48
N SER A 122 2.14 -17.84 -2.07
CA SER A 122 2.25 -18.59 -3.32
C SER A 122 1.78 -20.03 -3.13
N TRP A 123 2.03 -20.67 -1.98
CA TRP A 123 1.44 -21.96 -1.62
C TRP A 123 -0.09 -21.90 -1.58
N ARG A 124 -0.68 -20.87 -0.94
CA ARG A 124 -2.14 -20.71 -0.90
C ARG A 124 -2.79 -20.47 -2.27
N GLN A 125 -2.07 -19.84 -3.20
CA GLN A 125 -2.55 -19.59 -4.56
C GLN A 125 -2.22 -20.74 -5.53
N ALA A 126 -1.15 -21.50 -5.27
CA ALA A 126 -0.73 -22.68 -6.02
C ALA A 126 -1.34 -24.00 -5.51
N ALA A 127 -1.98 -24.01 -4.33
CA ALA A 127 -2.72 -25.15 -3.78
C ALA A 127 -4.08 -25.42 -4.46
N ALA A 128 -4.21 -25.01 -5.73
CA ALA A 128 -5.06 -25.67 -6.70
C ALA A 128 -4.15 -25.96 -7.90
N PRO A 129 -3.78 -27.24 -8.12
CA PRO A 129 -4.75 -28.20 -8.60
C PRO A 129 -4.80 -29.54 -7.84
N ALA A 130 -5.88 -30.27 -8.12
CA ALA A 130 -6.26 -31.62 -7.76
C ALA A 130 -5.17 -32.55 -7.16
N GLY A 131 -5.46 -33.09 -5.97
CA GLY A 131 -4.98 -34.40 -5.52
C GLY A 131 -3.49 -34.54 -5.18
N GLY A 132 -3.06 -34.08 -4.01
CA GLY A 132 -1.73 -34.37 -3.47
C GLY A 132 -1.72 -34.38 -1.95
N SER A 133 -1.19 -35.45 -1.35
CA SER A 133 -1.31 -35.88 0.04
C SER A 133 -0.66 -34.97 1.11
N PHE A 134 -1.30 -34.96 2.28
CA PHE A 134 -1.12 -34.11 3.47
C PHE A 134 0.25 -34.18 4.21
N GLN A 135 1.29 -34.84 3.70
CA GLN A 135 2.46 -35.20 4.52
C GLN A 135 3.63 -34.18 4.55
N ASP A 136 3.70 -33.19 3.65
CA ASP A 136 4.86 -32.29 3.57
C ASP A 136 4.60 -30.85 4.05
N ARG A 137 4.17 -30.68 5.31
CA ARG A 137 4.22 -29.37 5.97
C ARG A 137 5.52 -29.21 6.74
N PRO A 138 6.34 -28.17 6.51
CA PRO A 138 7.48 -27.91 7.37
C PRO A 138 6.99 -27.44 8.75
N HIS A 139 7.47 -28.10 9.81
CA HIS A 139 7.29 -27.68 11.20
C HIS A 139 7.88 -26.28 11.40
N ILE A 140 7.05 -25.34 11.83
CA ILE A 140 7.48 -24.01 12.24
C ILE A 140 7.26 -23.98 13.74
N ASP A 141 8.34 -24.08 14.50
CA ASP A 141 8.31 -23.94 15.96
C ASP A 141 8.01 -22.48 16.36
N GLU A 142 7.22 -22.32 17.42
CA GLU A 142 6.65 -21.06 17.95
C GLU A 142 7.67 -20.02 18.43
#